data_AF-A0A959WSM6-F1
#
_entry.id   AF-A0A959WSM6-F1
#
_cell.length_a   1.000
_cell.length_b   1.000
_cell.length_c   1.000
_cell.angle_alpha   90.00
_cell.angle_beta   90.00
_cell.angle_gamma   90.00
#
_symmetry.space_group_name_H-M   'P 1'
#
loop_
_entity.id
_entity.type
_entity.pdbx_description
1 polymer ?
#
loop_
_entity_poly.entity_id
_entity_poly.type
_entity_poly.pdbx_seq_one_letter_code
_entity_poly.pdbx_strand_id
1 'polypeptide(L)'
;MSRAGTIGVSLAAAAALFIAGCGDEESGGATSALPQGAESASVDPTDFTTSIDNPYWPMSPGSRWRYVETDSEGARQRIEVTVLDRTKRIADGVEARIVHDLVTAGGEPVEDTYDWYAQDAEGNIWYLGEDTKEFENGKVVSTAGSWEAGVDGAQPGIALPADPEPGLAYRQEYYAGEAEDRGEVVALDESVTVPAGSFTGCVKIKE
;
A
#
# COMPACT_ATOMS: atom_id res chain seq x y z
N MET A 1 31.00 11.05 24.84
CA MET A 1 29.72 11.27 25.55
C MET A 1 28.71 11.73 24.54
N SER A 2 27.62 10.96 24.44
CA SER A 2 26.59 10.99 23.41
C SER A 2 25.80 12.30 23.38
N ARG A 3 25.41 12.75 22.19
CA ARG A 3 24.16 13.49 21.99
C ARG A 3 23.49 12.96 20.73
N ALA A 4 22.53 12.06 20.95
CA ALA A 4 21.52 11.67 19.99
C ALA A 4 20.70 12.91 19.59
N GLY A 5 20.49 13.09 18.29
CA GLY A 5 19.55 14.04 17.72
C GLY A 5 18.27 13.30 17.38
N THR A 6 17.24 13.48 18.20
CA THR A 6 15.87 13.10 17.88
C THR A 6 15.34 14.09 16.85
N ILE A 7 15.02 13.63 15.63
CA ILE A 7 14.24 14.41 14.67
C ILE A 7 12.82 13.85 14.73
N GLY A 8 12.02 14.40 15.64
CA GLY A 8 10.57 14.26 15.59
C GLY A 8 10.04 15.31 14.62
N VAL A 9 9.36 14.89 13.56
CA VAL A 9 8.57 15.79 12.72
C VAL A 9 7.14 15.78 13.28
N SER A 10 6.83 16.81 14.05
CA SER A 10 5.46 17.15 14.43
C SER A 10 4.82 17.94 13.30
N LEU A 11 3.64 17.53 12.81
CA LEU A 11 2.77 18.41 12.02
C LEU A 11 1.46 18.70 12.78
N ALA A 12 1.10 19.98 12.74
CA ALA A 12 0.17 20.63 13.64
C ALA A 12 -1.31 20.38 13.30
N ALA A 13 -2.11 20.20 14.35
CA ALA A 13 -3.57 20.23 14.29
C ALA A 13 -4.10 21.65 14.08
N ALA A 14 -4.99 21.83 13.09
CA ALA A 14 -5.86 23.00 12.98
C ALA A 14 -7.31 22.52 12.83
N ALA A 15 -8.10 22.73 13.88
CA ALA A 15 -9.54 22.46 13.89
C ALA A 15 -10.31 23.59 13.19
N ALA A 16 -11.25 23.24 12.33
CA ALA A 16 -12.33 24.13 11.90
C ALA A 16 -13.66 23.36 11.88
N LEU A 17 -14.57 23.73 12.78
CA LEU A 17 -15.98 23.34 12.77
C LEU A 17 -16.70 24.06 11.62
N PHE A 18 -17.51 23.34 10.84
CA PHE A 18 -18.71 23.88 10.22
C PHE A 18 -19.87 22.89 10.32
N ILE A 19 -21.06 23.43 10.56
CA ILE A 19 -22.30 22.73 10.93
C ILE A 19 -23.25 22.68 9.73
N ALA A 20 -23.84 21.49 9.53
CA ALA A 20 -25.15 21.11 8.94
C ALA A 20 -25.53 21.50 7.49
N GLY A 21 -26.01 20.48 6.76
CA GLY A 21 -26.99 20.56 5.68
C GLY A 21 -27.60 19.18 5.38
N CYS A 22 -28.93 19.05 5.42
CA CYS A 22 -29.70 17.83 5.13
C CYS A 22 -30.10 17.72 3.65
N GLY A 23 -30.39 16.49 3.18
CA GLY A 23 -31.02 16.14 1.89
C GLY A 23 -29.99 15.71 0.83
N ASP A 24 -30.14 14.63 0.06
CA ASP A 24 -31.28 13.80 -0.31
C ASP A 24 -30.82 12.34 -0.52
N GLU A 25 -31.73 11.39 -0.35
CA GLU A 25 -31.54 9.98 -0.69
C GLU A 25 -31.57 9.81 -2.23
N GLU A 26 -30.42 9.58 -2.86
CA GLU A 26 -30.37 8.93 -4.17
C GLU A 26 -30.03 7.44 -4.00
N SER A 27 -30.96 6.59 -4.45
CA SER A 27 -30.73 5.16 -4.61
C SER A 27 -29.77 4.93 -5.79
N GLY A 28 -28.47 5.08 -5.54
CA GLY A 28 -27.42 4.51 -6.39
C GLY A 28 -27.31 3.02 -6.11
N GLY A 29 -27.16 2.20 -7.16
CA GLY A 29 -26.71 0.82 -6.98
C GLY A 29 -25.41 0.88 -6.18
N ALA A 30 -25.35 0.16 -5.06
CA ALA A 30 -24.18 0.16 -4.20
C ALA A 30 -23.01 -0.45 -4.98
N THR A 31 -22.17 0.40 -5.58
CA THR A 31 -20.74 0.12 -5.60
C THR A 31 -20.36 -0.11 -4.14
N SER A 32 -19.75 -1.25 -3.82
CA SER A 32 -19.22 -1.43 -2.47
C SER A 32 -18.23 -0.28 -2.28
N ALA A 33 -18.52 0.62 -1.33
CA ALA A 33 -17.63 1.74 -1.09
C ALA A 33 -16.33 1.16 -0.54
N LEU A 34 -15.22 1.38 -1.24
CA LEU A 34 -13.89 1.00 -0.75
C LEU A 34 -13.62 1.70 0.59
N PRO A 35 -12.88 1.07 1.50
CA PRO A 35 -12.67 1.62 2.84
C PRO A 35 -11.99 3.00 2.77
N GLN A 36 -12.45 3.93 3.61
CA GLN A 36 -11.87 5.28 3.73
C GLN A 36 -11.47 5.61 5.17
N GLY A 37 -10.47 6.47 5.32
CA GLY A 37 -10.06 7.02 6.63
C GLY A 37 -9.79 5.94 7.68
N ALA A 38 -10.49 6.02 8.82
CA ALA A 38 -10.37 5.08 9.94
C ALA A 38 -11.46 3.99 9.95
N GLU A 39 -12.20 3.84 8.85
CA GLU A 39 -13.27 2.85 8.76
C GLU A 39 -12.70 1.44 8.92
N SER A 40 -13.35 0.65 9.78
CA SER A 40 -13.00 -0.75 9.92
C SER A 40 -13.39 -1.49 8.64
N ALA A 41 -12.42 -2.19 8.05
CA ALA A 41 -12.67 -3.07 6.94
C ALA A 41 -13.01 -4.46 7.49
N SER A 42 -14.29 -4.83 7.42
CA SER A 42 -14.72 -6.20 7.71
C SER A 42 -14.51 -7.06 6.47
N VAL A 43 -13.42 -7.82 6.45
CA VAL A 43 -13.11 -8.78 5.37
C VAL A 43 -13.66 -10.16 5.70
N ASP A 44 -14.27 -10.85 4.74
CA ASP A 44 -14.55 -12.29 4.84
C ASP A 44 -13.40 -13.05 4.18
N PRO A 45 -12.57 -13.80 4.92
CA PRO A 45 -11.44 -14.53 4.36
C PRO A 45 -11.77 -15.48 3.21
N THR A 46 -13.04 -15.90 3.06
CA THR A 46 -13.47 -16.79 1.98
C THR A 46 -13.67 -16.08 0.64
N ASP A 47 -13.73 -14.74 0.63
CA ASP A 47 -13.82 -13.92 -0.58
C ASP A 47 -12.46 -13.63 -1.21
N PHE A 48 -11.37 -14.09 -0.61
CA PHE A 48 -10.01 -13.77 -1.04
C PHE A 48 -9.26 -14.92 -1.71
N THR A 49 -8.36 -14.56 -2.61
CA THR A 49 -7.44 -15.48 -3.30
C THR A 49 -6.02 -14.94 -3.33
N THR A 50 -5.05 -15.87 -3.35
CA THR A 50 -3.62 -15.58 -3.58
C THR A 50 -3.21 -15.69 -5.05
N SER A 51 -4.18 -15.96 -5.93
CA SER A 51 -4.05 -15.87 -7.39
C SER A 51 -4.47 -14.46 -7.81
N ILE A 52 -3.53 -13.52 -7.78
CA ILE A 52 -3.78 -12.11 -8.07
C ILE A 52 -3.58 -11.88 -9.57
N ASP A 53 -4.68 -11.75 -10.30
CA ASP A 53 -4.76 -11.62 -11.77
C ASP A 53 -5.33 -10.28 -12.23
N ASN A 54 -5.47 -9.31 -11.33
CA ASN A 54 -5.88 -7.94 -11.64
C ASN A 54 -5.10 -7.39 -12.88
N PRO A 55 -5.80 -6.81 -13.87
CA PRO A 55 -5.22 -6.48 -15.17
C PRO A 55 -4.14 -5.39 -15.12
N TYR A 56 -4.15 -4.55 -14.09
CA TYR A 56 -3.20 -3.47 -13.92
C TYR A 56 -1.93 -3.93 -13.18
N TRP A 57 -2.05 -4.88 -12.25
CA TRP A 57 -0.91 -5.37 -11.48
C TRP A 57 -1.01 -6.87 -11.12
N PRO A 58 -0.80 -7.78 -12.09
CA PRO A 58 -0.87 -9.21 -11.85
C PRO A 58 0.35 -9.71 -11.07
N MET A 59 0.12 -10.45 -9.98
CA MET A 59 1.16 -10.95 -9.08
C MET A 59 1.27 -12.48 -9.12
N SER A 60 1.62 -13.02 -10.30
CA SER A 60 2.01 -14.43 -10.40
C SER A 60 3.36 -14.68 -9.73
N PRO A 61 3.56 -15.81 -9.02
CA PRO A 61 4.87 -16.13 -8.43
C PRO A 61 5.99 -16.09 -9.48
N GLY A 62 7.08 -15.41 -9.13
CA GLY A 62 8.21 -15.15 -10.03
C GLY A 62 8.12 -13.84 -10.82
N SER A 63 6.98 -13.14 -10.82
CA SER A 63 6.90 -11.76 -11.33
C SER A 63 7.91 -10.86 -10.62
N ARG A 64 8.53 -9.95 -11.39
CA ARG A 64 9.55 -9.04 -10.88
C ARG A 64 9.44 -7.66 -11.51
N TRP A 65 9.63 -6.64 -10.69
CA TRP A 65 9.77 -5.26 -11.11
C TRP A 65 11.04 -4.66 -10.54
N ARG A 66 11.63 -3.73 -11.28
CA ARG A 66 12.86 -3.04 -10.88
C ARG A 66 12.69 -1.56 -11.10
N TYR A 67 12.82 -0.80 -10.02
CA TYR A 67 12.69 0.64 -10.03
C TYR A 67 14.02 1.30 -9.66
N VAL A 68 14.13 2.55 -10.07
CA VAL A 68 15.23 3.42 -9.67
C VAL A 68 14.61 4.72 -9.22
N GLU A 69 14.91 5.08 -7.99
CA GLU A 69 14.40 6.30 -7.38
C GLU A 69 15.54 7.13 -6.85
N THR A 70 15.23 8.37 -6.52
CA THR A 70 16.13 9.28 -5.84
C THR A 70 15.39 9.73 -4.60
N ASP A 71 15.94 9.39 -3.44
CA ASP A 71 15.31 9.76 -2.17
C ASP A 71 15.36 11.28 -1.95
N SER A 72 14.73 11.72 -0.87
CA SER A 72 14.64 13.14 -0.50
C SER A 72 16.02 13.79 -0.24
N GLU A 73 17.05 13.00 0.06
CA GLU A 73 18.42 13.46 0.27
C GLU A 73 19.26 13.46 -1.02
N GLY A 74 18.68 12.99 -2.12
CA GLY A 74 19.33 12.92 -3.43
C GLY A 74 20.12 11.63 -3.66
N ALA A 75 20.05 10.65 -2.76
CA ALA A 75 20.71 9.37 -2.96
C ALA A 75 19.90 8.49 -3.92
N ARG A 76 20.60 7.86 -4.85
CA ARG A 76 19.99 6.97 -5.83
C ARG A 76 19.76 5.60 -5.20
N GLN A 77 18.51 5.14 -5.24
CA GLN A 77 18.08 3.85 -4.74
C GLN A 77 17.71 2.92 -5.89
N ARG A 78 17.83 1.62 -5.64
CA ARG A 78 17.35 0.54 -6.52
C ARG A 78 16.40 -0.32 -5.72
N ILE A 79 15.22 -0.51 -6.28
CA ILE A 79 14.13 -1.28 -5.70
C ILE A 79 13.97 -2.54 -6.55
N GLU A 80 13.98 -3.72 -5.93
CA GLU A 80 13.64 -4.99 -6.58
C GLU A 80 12.43 -5.60 -5.88
N VAL A 81 11.29 -5.62 -6.58
CA VAL A 81 10.05 -6.23 -6.11
C VAL A 81 9.92 -7.61 -6.74
N THR A 82 9.76 -8.66 -5.93
CA THR A 82 9.62 -10.05 -6.37
C THR A 82 8.42 -10.73 -5.73
N VAL A 83 7.50 -11.25 -6.54
CA VAL A 83 6.41 -12.08 -6.05
C VAL A 83 6.92 -13.47 -5.71
N LEU A 84 6.74 -13.90 -4.46
CA LEU A 84 7.24 -15.19 -3.99
C LEU A 84 6.22 -16.30 -4.18
N ASP A 85 6.69 -17.54 -4.32
CA ASP A 85 5.85 -18.74 -4.23
C ASP A 85 5.63 -19.15 -2.77
N ARG A 86 5.20 -18.19 -1.95
CA ARG A 86 4.92 -18.33 -0.52
C ARG A 86 3.68 -17.52 -0.17
N THR A 87 2.94 -18.01 0.82
CA THR A 87 1.78 -17.33 1.39
C THR A 87 1.93 -17.19 2.90
N LYS A 88 1.19 -16.25 3.48
CA LYS A 88 1.04 -16.05 4.92
C LYS A 88 -0.43 -15.93 5.27
N ARG A 89 -0.85 -16.57 6.36
CA ARG A 89 -2.15 -16.30 6.96
C ARG A 89 -2.03 -15.08 7.87
N ILE A 90 -2.86 -14.09 7.60
CA ILE A 90 -2.95 -12.83 8.35
C ILE A 90 -3.85 -13.02 9.57
N ALA A 91 -3.68 -12.18 10.61
CA ALA A 91 -4.41 -12.29 11.87
C ALA A 91 -5.94 -12.15 11.72
N ASP A 92 -6.41 -11.40 10.73
CA ASP A 92 -7.82 -11.31 10.34
C ASP A 92 -8.35 -12.56 9.61
N GLY A 93 -7.47 -13.50 9.28
CA GLY A 93 -7.78 -14.80 8.70
C GLY A 93 -7.52 -14.93 7.20
N VAL A 94 -7.27 -13.83 6.48
CA VAL A 94 -7.01 -13.85 5.02
C VAL A 94 -5.69 -14.58 4.73
N GLU A 95 -5.67 -15.40 3.66
CA GLU A 95 -4.43 -15.95 3.14
C GLU A 95 -3.87 -15.02 2.07
N ALA A 96 -2.64 -14.53 2.28
CA ALA A 96 -2.01 -13.51 1.48
C ALA A 96 -0.80 -14.05 0.71
N ARG A 97 -0.60 -13.55 -0.51
CA ARG A 97 0.62 -13.68 -1.31
C ARG A 97 1.73 -12.84 -0.68
N ILE A 98 2.91 -13.44 -0.50
CA ILE A 98 4.09 -12.68 -0.07
C ILE A 98 4.78 -12.08 -1.28
N VAL A 99 4.98 -10.76 -1.25
CA VAL A 99 5.85 -10.02 -2.18
C VAL A 99 7.07 -9.56 -1.38
N HIS A 100 8.25 -9.64 -1.98
CA HIS A 100 9.49 -9.20 -1.38
C HIS A 100 9.95 -7.93 -2.07
N ASP A 101 9.97 -6.83 -1.34
CA ASP A 101 10.58 -5.57 -1.76
C ASP A 101 11.95 -5.40 -1.08
N LEU A 102 12.98 -5.14 -1.88
CA LEU A 102 14.33 -4.88 -1.41
C LEU A 102 14.83 -3.56 -1.98
N VAL A 103 15.08 -2.60 -1.08
CA VAL A 103 15.65 -1.30 -1.41
C VAL A 103 17.14 -1.30 -1.09
N THR A 104 17.94 -0.90 -2.08
CA THR A 104 19.40 -0.78 -1.94
C THR A 104 19.90 0.61 -2.33
N ALA A 105 20.84 1.14 -1.55
CA ALA A 105 21.57 2.37 -1.83
C ALA A 105 23.08 2.10 -1.81
N GLY A 106 23.80 2.53 -2.84
CA GLY A 106 25.24 2.24 -2.95
C GLY A 106 25.60 0.75 -3.04
N GLY A 107 24.61 -0.13 -3.30
CA GLY A 107 24.78 -1.58 -3.34
C GLY A 107 24.55 -2.29 -2.00
N GLU A 108 24.24 -1.55 -0.93
CA GLU A 108 23.90 -2.09 0.39
C GLU A 108 22.39 -1.99 0.61
N PRO A 109 21.76 -2.96 1.32
CA PRO A 109 20.37 -2.85 1.74
C PRO A 109 20.17 -1.63 2.64
N VAL A 110 19.10 -0.88 2.39
CA VAL A 110 18.58 0.17 3.27
C VAL A 110 17.19 -0.20 3.80
N GLU A 111 16.45 -1.03 3.07
CA GLU A 111 15.18 -1.59 3.51
C GLU A 111 14.97 -2.99 2.91
N ASP A 112 14.37 -3.90 3.69
CA ASP A 112 14.00 -5.28 3.30
C ASP A 112 12.61 -5.58 3.85
N THR A 113 11.63 -5.66 2.96
CA THR A 113 10.20 -5.69 3.29
C THR A 113 9.52 -6.91 2.68
N TYR A 114 8.71 -7.60 3.50
CA TYR A 114 7.81 -8.65 3.02
C TYR A 114 6.36 -8.21 3.14
N ASP A 115 5.85 -7.67 2.05
CA ASP A 115 4.45 -7.27 1.89
C ASP A 115 3.50 -8.46 1.74
N TRP A 116 2.27 -8.27 2.19
CA TRP A 116 1.19 -9.25 2.10
C TRP A 116 -0.01 -8.71 1.32
N TYR A 117 -0.28 -9.33 0.16
CA TYR A 117 -1.39 -8.95 -0.71
C TYR A 117 -2.38 -10.09 -0.92
N ALA A 118 -3.65 -9.76 -1.12
CA ALA A 118 -4.65 -10.72 -1.62
C ALA A 118 -5.61 -10.01 -2.57
N GLN A 119 -6.28 -10.78 -3.44
CA GLN A 119 -7.32 -10.23 -4.31
C GLN A 119 -8.68 -10.73 -3.84
N ASP A 120 -9.66 -9.84 -3.74
CA ASP A 120 -11.04 -10.21 -3.40
C ASP A 120 -11.84 -10.70 -4.63
N ALA A 121 -13.08 -11.12 -4.41
CA ALA A 121 -13.97 -11.61 -5.45
C ALA A 121 -14.43 -10.52 -6.45
N GLU A 122 -14.34 -9.24 -6.07
CA GLU A 122 -14.63 -8.10 -6.96
C GLU A 122 -13.43 -7.77 -7.86
N GLY A 123 -12.23 -8.21 -7.47
CA GLY A 123 -10.97 -8.01 -8.20
C GLY A 123 -10.06 -6.94 -7.59
N ASN A 124 -10.39 -6.40 -6.41
CA ASN A 124 -9.56 -5.41 -5.74
C ASN A 124 -8.32 -6.10 -5.18
N ILE A 125 -7.16 -5.46 -5.31
CA ILE A 125 -5.95 -5.89 -4.61
C ILE A 125 -5.94 -5.22 -3.24
N TRP A 126 -5.93 -6.03 -2.20
CA TRP A 126 -5.85 -5.60 -0.81
C TRP A 126 -4.42 -5.66 -0.30
N TYR A 127 -4.04 -4.64 0.48
CA TYR A 127 -2.81 -4.60 1.24
C TYR A 127 -3.10 -4.94 2.71
N LEU A 128 -2.46 -5.99 3.21
CA LEU A 128 -2.80 -6.65 4.47
C LEU A 128 -1.72 -6.49 5.54
N GLY A 129 -0.59 -5.87 5.20
CA GLY A 129 0.52 -5.59 6.11
C GLY A 129 1.88 -5.91 5.52
N GLU A 130 2.90 -5.67 6.35
CA GLU A 130 4.32 -5.81 6.02
C GLU A 130 5.15 -6.28 7.22
N ASP A 131 6.22 -7.03 6.94
CA ASP A 131 7.38 -7.18 7.83
C ASP A 131 8.58 -6.43 7.23
N THR A 132 8.80 -5.21 7.74
CA THR A 132 9.79 -4.25 7.26
C THR A 132 11.02 -4.21 8.17
N LYS A 133 12.20 -4.15 7.56
CA LYS A 133 13.47 -3.92 8.27
C LYS A 133 14.24 -2.80 7.57
N GLU A 134 14.54 -1.75 8.29
CA GLU A 134 15.43 -0.69 7.83
C GLU A 134 16.86 -0.93 8.31
N PHE A 135 17.84 -0.57 7.49
CA PHE A 135 19.24 -0.85 7.72
C PHE A 135 20.10 0.42 7.71
N GLU A 136 21.02 0.50 8.67
CA GLU A 136 22.17 1.40 8.60
C GLU A 136 23.46 0.61 8.81
N ASN A 137 24.42 0.79 7.92
CA ASN A 137 25.74 0.13 8.00
C ASN A 137 25.63 -1.41 8.14
N GLY A 138 24.68 -2.00 7.42
CA GLY A 138 24.44 -3.46 7.41
C GLY A 138 23.79 -4.01 8.67
N LYS A 139 23.21 -3.16 9.53
CA LYS A 139 22.49 -3.59 10.74
C LYS A 139 21.07 -3.08 10.71
N VAL A 140 20.14 -3.90 11.17
CA VAL A 140 18.75 -3.48 11.38
C VAL A 140 18.73 -2.40 12.46
N VAL A 141 18.16 -1.24 12.11
CA VAL A 141 17.98 -0.10 13.02
C VAL A 141 16.53 0.15 13.37
N SER A 142 15.60 -0.26 12.51
CA SER A 142 14.16 -0.07 12.69
C SER A 142 13.38 -1.23 12.08
N THR A 143 12.21 -1.49 12.68
CA THR A 143 11.14 -2.33 12.12
C THR A 143 9.79 -1.61 12.31
N ALA A 144 9.82 -0.27 12.36
CA ALA A 144 8.65 0.54 12.71
C ALA A 144 7.58 0.50 11.62
N GLY A 145 7.96 0.28 10.35
CA GLY A 145 7.01 0.09 9.26
C GLY A 145 6.15 -1.18 9.40
N SER A 146 6.60 -2.19 10.13
CA SER A 146 5.88 -3.47 10.21
C SER A 146 4.50 -3.35 10.86
N TRP A 147 3.47 -3.79 10.15
CA TRP A 147 2.11 -3.91 10.67
C TRP A 147 1.38 -5.12 10.05
N GLU A 148 0.32 -5.61 10.72
CA GLU A 148 -0.47 -6.73 10.24
C GLU A 148 -1.95 -6.47 10.49
N ALA A 149 -2.79 -6.57 9.45
CA ALA A 149 -4.23 -6.42 9.58
C ALA A 149 -4.81 -7.35 10.65
N GLY A 150 -5.63 -6.78 11.54
CA GLY A 150 -6.20 -7.49 12.69
C GLY A 150 -5.31 -7.53 13.95
N VAL A 151 -4.10 -6.97 13.91
CA VAL A 151 -3.22 -6.80 15.07
C VAL A 151 -3.28 -5.35 15.56
N ASP A 152 -3.43 -5.15 16.87
CA ASP A 152 -3.36 -3.83 17.54
C ASP A 152 -4.22 -2.70 16.91
N GLY A 153 -5.30 -3.08 16.23
CA GLY A 153 -6.24 -2.16 15.59
C GLY A 153 -5.92 -1.83 14.12
N ALA A 154 -4.81 -2.32 13.58
CA ALA A 154 -4.45 -2.16 12.17
C ALA A 154 -5.54 -2.76 11.27
N GLN A 155 -5.86 -2.06 10.19
CA GLN A 155 -6.90 -2.43 9.23
C GLN A 155 -6.32 -2.58 7.83
N PRO A 156 -6.71 -3.62 7.07
CA PRO A 156 -6.24 -3.81 5.70
C PRO A 156 -6.83 -2.73 4.79
N GLY A 157 -6.11 -2.29 3.77
CA GLY A 157 -6.59 -1.30 2.79
C GLY A 157 -6.53 -1.81 1.35
N ILE A 158 -6.80 -0.93 0.40
CA ILE A 158 -6.81 -1.24 -1.03
C ILE A 158 -5.50 -0.77 -1.64
N ALA A 159 -4.69 -1.69 -2.16
CA ALA A 159 -3.52 -1.35 -2.97
C ALA A 159 -3.95 -0.86 -4.36
N LEU A 160 -4.95 -1.52 -4.96
CA LEU A 160 -5.45 -1.18 -6.29
C LEU A 160 -6.92 -1.60 -6.45
N PRO A 161 -7.83 -0.67 -6.77
CA PRO A 161 -9.22 -0.99 -7.08
C PRO A 161 -9.36 -1.94 -8.28
N ALA A 162 -10.40 -2.78 -8.27
CA ALA A 162 -10.77 -3.66 -9.38
C ALA A 162 -11.20 -2.86 -10.62
N ASP A 163 -11.99 -1.83 -10.38
CA ASP A 163 -12.59 -0.94 -11.38
C ASP A 163 -12.26 0.51 -11.03
N PRO A 164 -11.02 0.96 -11.34
CA PRO A 164 -10.58 2.30 -10.98
C PRO A 164 -11.32 3.34 -11.82
N GLU A 165 -11.89 4.35 -11.17
CA GLU A 165 -12.56 5.49 -11.83
C GLU A 165 -11.99 6.82 -11.30
N PRO A 166 -11.76 7.84 -12.14
CA PRO A 166 -11.29 9.15 -11.66
C PRO A 166 -12.20 9.72 -10.55
N GLY A 167 -11.59 10.11 -9.43
CA GLY A 167 -12.27 10.57 -8.22
C GLY A 167 -12.55 9.46 -7.20
N LEU A 168 -12.31 8.18 -7.53
CA LEU A 168 -12.40 7.08 -6.57
C LEU A 168 -11.29 7.21 -5.52
N ALA A 169 -11.70 7.50 -4.29
CA ALA A 169 -10.81 7.61 -3.13
C ALA A 169 -10.97 6.41 -2.20
N TYR A 170 -9.86 5.98 -1.63
CA TYR A 170 -9.74 4.82 -0.73
C TYR A 170 -8.55 5.00 0.21
N ARG A 171 -8.45 4.16 1.24
CA ARG A 171 -7.23 4.05 2.06
C ARG A 171 -6.40 2.85 1.61
N GLN A 172 -5.08 3.01 1.57
CA GLN A 172 -4.14 1.93 1.24
C GLN A 172 -3.74 1.13 2.49
N GLU A 173 -3.64 1.80 3.63
CA GLU A 173 -3.37 1.19 4.93
C GLU A 173 -3.99 2.02 6.06
N TYR A 174 -4.13 1.41 7.24
CA TYR A 174 -4.53 2.14 8.44
C TYR A 174 -4.03 1.45 9.70
N TYR A 175 -3.15 2.12 10.44
CA TYR A 175 -2.73 1.84 11.79
C TYR A 175 -2.45 3.18 12.47
N ALA A 176 -3.32 3.54 13.42
CA ALA A 176 -3.39 4.90 13.94
C ALA A 176 -2.04 5.43 14.46
N GLY A 177 -1.53 6.49 13.85
CA GLY A 177 -0.25 7.12 14.19
C GLY A 177 1.01 6.42 13.64
N GLU A 178 0.86 5.32 12.93
CA GLU A 178 1.97 4.52 12.36
C GLU A 178 1.88 4.44 10.82
N ALA A 179 0.68 4.19 10.26
CA ALA A 179 0.44 3.98 8.83
C ALA A 179 -0.95 4.50 8.43
N GLU A 180 -1.09 5.52 7.59
CA GLU A 180 -2.41 6.14 7.27
C GLU A 180 -2.54 6.59 5.81
N ASP A 181 -1.97 5.82 4.88
CA ASP A 181 -1.90 6.18 3.47
C ASP A 181 -3.24 6.08 2.74
N ARG A 182 -3.38 6.94 1.71
CA ARG A 182 -4.63 7.13 0.96
C ARG A 182 -4.32 7.20 -0.51
N GLY A 183 -5.19 6.60 -1.32
CA GLY A 183 -5.14 6.70 -2.76
C GLY A 183 -6.37 7.42 -3.31
N GLU A 184 -6.17 8.23 -4.34
CA GLU A 184 -7.22 8.75 -5.21
C GLU A 184 -6.85 8.45 -6.67
N VAL A 185 -7.74 7.77 -7.39
CA VAL A 185 -7.58 7.61 -8.84
C VAL A 185 -7.79 8.98 -9.49
N VAL A 186 -6.79 9.49 -10.21
CA VAL A 186 -6.88 10.83 -10.85
C VAL A 186 -7.03 10.77 -12.35
N ALA A 187 -6.56 9.69 -12.99
CA ALA A 187 -6.69 9.50 -14.44
C ALA A 187 -6.58 8.03 -14.82
N LEU A 188 -7.19 7.69 -15.96
CA LEU A 188 -7.12 6.39 -16.63
C LEU A 188 -6.53 6.58 -18.04
N ASP A 189 -6.20 5.47 -18.70
CA ASP A 189 -5.69 5.44 -20.07
C ASP A 189 -4.43 6.26 -20.31
N GLU A 190 -3.64 6.47 -19.25
CA GLU A 190 -2.39 7.20 -19.34
C GLU A 190 -1.37 6.40 -20.17
N SER A 191 -0.46 7.14 -20.81
CA SER A 191 0.66 6.58 -21.55
C SER A 191 1.97 6.99 -20.90
N VAL A 192 2.74 6.00 -20.43
CA VAL A 192 3.98 6.22 -19.67
C VAL A 192 5.14 5.58 -20.41
N THR A 193 6.23 6.33 -20.58
CA THR A 193 7.48 5.80 -21.14
C THR A 193 8.58 5.85 -20.10
N VAL A 194 9.16 4.68 -19.82
CA VAL A 194 10.26 4.46 -18.88
C VAL A 194 11.36 3.64 -19.58
N PRO A 195 12.55 3.45 -18.97
CA PRO A 195 13.60 2.64 -19.59
C PRO A 195 13.20 1.20 -19.94
N ALA A 196 12.20 0.64 -19.25
CA ALA A 196 11.67 -0.69 -19.53
C ALA A 196 10.76 -0.76 -20.77
N GLY A 197 10.25 0.38 -21.26
CA GLY A 197 9.37 0.45 -22.42
C GLY A 197 8.33 1.57 -22.33
N SER A 198 7.40 1.55 -23.29
CA SER A 198 6.22 2.41 -23.31
C SER A 198 4.99 1.57 -22.98
N PHE A 199 4.18 2.06 -22.06
CA PHE A 199 2.98 1.42 -21.55
C PHE A 199 1.78 2.34 -21.82
N THR A 200 0.64 1.74 -22.12
CA THR A 200 -0.64 2.42 -22.37
C THR A 200 -1.72 1.77 -21.52
N GLY A 201 -2.80 2.47 -21.22
CA GLY A 201 -3.83 1.94 -20.31
C GLY A 201 -3.40 2.01 -18.84
N CYS A 202 -2.47 2.92 -18.51
CA CYS A 202 -2.00 3.09 -17.14
C CYS A 202 -3.04 3.83 -16.31
N VAL A 203 -3.19 3.41 -15.06
CA VAL A 203 -3.94 4.13 -14.03
C VAL A 203 -2.98 5.07 -13.32
N LYS A 204 -3.42 6.31 -13.10
CA LYS A 204 -2.69 7.27 -12.29
C LYS A 204 -3.39 7.44 -10.95
N ILE A 205 -2.67 7.13 -9.89
CA ILE A 205 -3.10 7.31 -8.51
C ILE A 205 -2.30 8.47 -7.93
N LYS A 206 -2.98 9.26 -7.11
CA LYS A 206 -2.37 10.26 -6.24
C LYS A 206 -2.44 9.74 -4.81
N GLU A 207 -1.30 9.80 -4.14
CA GLU A 207 -1.14 9.54 -2.71
C GLU A 207 -1.04 10.86 -1.93
#